data_AF-A0A3C0CVV4-F1
#
_entry.id   AF-A0A3C0CVV4-F1
#
_cell.length_a   1.000
_cell.length_b   1.000
_cell.length_c   1.000
_cell.angle_alpha   90.00
_cell.angle_beta   90.00
_cell.angle_gamma   90.00
#
_symmetry.space_group_name_H-M   'P 1'
#
loop_
_entity.id
_entity.type
_entity.pdbx_description
1 polymer ?
#
loop_
_entity_poly.entity_id
_entity_poly.type
_entity_poly.pdbx_seq_one_letter_code
_entity_poly.pdbx_strand_id
1 'polypeptide(L)' 'DRIRPLGMAGSKKIQDIFVDKKIPRAARSRIPIITDNRNILWIPGLATSEAAKISAATKAHIRLRLVTGPGCYTRFSML' A
#
# COMPACT_ATOMS: atom_id res chain seq x y z
N ASP A 1 5.94 -11.24 -0.28
CA ASP A 1 4.46 -11.13 -0.38
C ASP A 1 3.99 -10.52 -1.70
N ARG A 2 2.72 -10.75 -2.04
CA ARG A 2 2.09 -10.28 -3.29
C ARG A 2 0.72 -9.64 -3.02
N ILE A 3 0.39 -8.63 -3.79
CA ILE A 3 -0.92 -7.97 -3.80
C ILE A 3 -1.51 -8.09 -5.21
N ARG A 4 -2.84 -8.12 -5.35
CA ARG A 4 -3.52 -7.96 -6.65
C ARG A 4 -4.04 -6.53 -6.74
N PRO A 5 -3.33 -5.58 -7.37
CA PRO A 5 -3.74 -4.19 -7.38
C PRO A 5 -5.08 -3.99 -8.11
N LEU A 6 -5.86 -3.00 -7.67
CA LEU A 6 -7.10 -2.60 -8.35
C LEU A 6 -6.86 -2.33 -9.84
N GLY A 7 -7.73 -2.85 -10.69
CA GLY A 7 -7.70 -2.65 -12.14
C GLY A 7 -6.61 -3.43 -12.88
N MET A 8 -5.75 -4.20 -12.20
CA MET A 8 -4.73 -5.02 -12.84
C MET A 8 -5.14 -6.49 -12.94
N ALA A 9 -4.84 -7.11 -14.07
CA ALA A 9 -4.88 -8.56 -14.21
C ALA A 9 -3.68 -9.18 -13.48
N GLY A 10 -3.96 -10.04 -12.50
CA GLY A 10 -2.94 -10.80 -11.78
C GLY A 10 -2.36 -10.11 -10.53
N SER A 11 -1.41 -10.79 -9.89
CA SER A 11 -0.77 -10.32 -8.66
C SER A 11 0.62 -9.75 -8.95
N LYS A 12 1.08 -8.83 -8.11
CA LYS A 12 2.39 -8.18 -8.17
C LYS A 12 3.11 -8.31 -6.83
N LYS A 13 4.43 -8.53 -6.84
CA LYS A 13 5.20 -8.58 -5.58
C LYS A 13 5.26 -7.17 -4.99
N ILE A 14 5.24 -7.08 -3.66
CA ILE A 14 5.44 -5.79 -2.98
C ILE A 14 6.80 -5.18 -3.34
N GLN A 15 7.84 -6.02 -3.44
CA GLN A 15 9.17 -5.55 -3.82
C GLN A 15 9.17 -4.88 -5.20
N ASP A 16 8.47 -5.45 -6.18
CA ASP A 16 8.35 -4.87 -7.52
C ASP A 16 7.64 -3.50 -7.45
N ILE A 17 6.58 -3.39 -6.64
CA ILE A 17 5.90 -2.10 -6.41
C ILE A 17 6.86 -1.05 -5.84
N PHE A 18 7.70 -1.43 -4.86
CA PHE A 18 8.69 -0.52 -4.28
C PHE A 18 9.78 -0.13 -5.28
N VAL A 19 10.20 -1.05 -6.14
CA VAL A 19 11.20 -0.77 -7.20
C VAL A 19 10.62 0.18 -8.23
N ASP A 20 9.41 -0.08 -8.72
CA ASP A 20 8.74 0.75 -9.73
C ASP A 20 8.48 2.16 -9.22
N LYS A 21 8.16 2.29 -7.92
CA LYS A 21 7.97 3.58 -7.25
C LYS A 21 9.29 4.19 -6.75
N LYS A 22 10.44 3.59 -7.10
CA LYS A 22 11.79 4.05 -6.77
C LYS A 22 12.00 4.33 -5.28
N ILE A 23 11.41 3.50 -4.42
CA ILE A 23 11.49 3.67 -2.97
C ILE A 23 12.83 3.13 -2.46
N PRO A 24 13.65 3.94 -1.78
CA PRO A 24 14.91 3.47 -1.21
C PRO A 24 14.69 2.40 -0.15
N ARG A 25 15.61 1.44 -0.06
CA ARG A 25 15.52 0.31 0.86
C ARG A 25 15.28 0.75 2.32
N ALA A 26 15.96 1.80 2.77
CA ALA A 26 15.83 2.34 4.12
C ALA A 26 14.45 2.94 4.42
N ALA A 27 13.68 3.35 3.41
CA ALA A 27 12.32 3.87 3.58
C ALA A 27 11.27 2.75 3.58
N ARG A 28 11.55 1.61 2.95
CA ARG A 28 10.57 0.51 2.76
C ARG A 28 10.07 -0.07 4.08
N SER A 29 10.92 -0.16 5.10
CA SER A 29 10.54 -0.66 6.43
C SER A 29 9.58 0.25 7.19
N ARG A 30 9.48 1.53 6.79
CA ARG A 30 8.56 2.50 7.39
C ARG A 30 7.19 2.54 6.69
N ILE A 31 7.03 1.82 5.59
CA ILE A 31 5.78 1.81 4.84
C ILE A 31 4.83 0.78 5.48
N PRO A 32 3.70 1.21 6.04
CA PRO A 32 2.74 0.27 6.60
C PRO A 32 2.11 -0.57 5.50
N ILE A 33 1.83 -1.83 5.81
CA ILE A 33 1.13 -2.75 4.93
C ILE A 33 -0.07 -3.26 5.73
N ILE A 34 -1.28 -3.06 5.19
CA ILE A 34 -2.52 -3.48 5.82
C ILE A 34 -2.90 -4.82 5.22
N THR A 35 -3.05 -5.82 6.07
CA THR A 35 -3.38 -7.20 5.69
C THR A 35 -4.56 -7.71 6.51
N ASP A 36 -5.29 -8.66 5.95
CA ASP A 36 -6.10 -9.60 6.73
C ASP A 36 -5.34 -10.92 6.89
N ASN A 37 -6.02 -11.98 7.34
CA ASN A 37 -5.42 -13.30 7.55
C ASN A 37 -4.91 -13.99 6.27
N ARG A 38 -5.29 -13.52 5.08
CA ARG A 38 -5.06 -14.19 3.79
C ARG A 38 -4.49 -13.26 2.71
N ASN A 39 -4.75 -11.96 2.80
CA ASN A 39 -4.53 -11.00 1.73
C ASN A 39 -3.87 -9.72 2.25
N ILE A 40 -3.07 -9.11 1.38
CA ILE A 40 -2.74 -7.69 1.51
C ILE A 40 -3.90 -6.90 0.93
N LEU A 41 -4.43 -5.98 1.74
CA LEU A 41 -5.59 -5.15 1.40
C LEU A 41 -5.16 -3.79 0.86
N TRP A 42 -4.16 -3.17 1.50
CA TRP A 42 -3.76 -1.81 1.18
C TRP A 42 -2.32 -1.53 1.56
N ILE A 43 -1.60 -0.85 0.66
CA ILE A 43 -0.28 -0.28 0.88
C ILE A 43 -0.45 1.23 0.65
N PRO A 44 -0.52 2.04 1.72
CA PRO A 44 -0.86 3.45 1.62
C PRO A 44 0.05 4.21 0.66
N GLY A 45 -0.55 5.00 -0.23
CA GLY A 45 0.15 5.77 -1.25
C GLY A 45 0.72 4.95 -2.42
N LEU A 46 0.59 3.61 -2.42
CA LEU A 46 1.20 2.75 -3.43
C LEU A 46 0.22 1.85 -4.17
N ALA A 47 -0.61 1.09 -3.46
CA ALA A 47 -1.55 0.16 -4.08
C ALA A 47 -2.70 -0.22 -3.13
N THR A 48 -3.89 -0.38 -3.70
CA THR A 48 -5.04 -1.01 -3.02
C THR A 48 -5.35 -2.32 -3.73
N SER A 49 -5.71 -3.34 -2.97
CA SER A 49 -6.00 -4.68 -3.48
C SER A 49 -7.41 -4.77 -4.07
N GLU A 50 -7.60 -5.60 -5.09
CA GLU A 50 -8.92 -6.03 -5.56
C GLU A 50 -9.75 -6.67 -4.44
N ALA A 51 -9.12 -7.34 -3.48
CA ALA A 51 -9.82 -7.91 -2.32
C ALA A 51 -10.45 -6.83 -1.40
N ALA A 52 -9.96 -5.58 -1.47
CA ALA A 52 -10.47 -4.45 -0.71
C ALA A 52 -11.43 -3.57 -1.53
N LYS A 53 -11.85 -4.03 -2.72
CA LYS A 53 -12.74 -3.27 -3.61
C LYS A 53 -14.14 -3.15 -3.01
N ILE A 54 -14.60 -1.92 -2.83
CA ILE A 54 -15.99 -1.65 -2.47
C ILE A 54 -16.85 -1.75 -3.74
N SER A 55 -17.96 -2.46 -3.65
CA SER A 55 -18.92 -2.65 -4.74
C SER A 55 -20.33 -2.31 -4.29
N ALA A 56 -21.30 -2.29 -5.22
CA ALA A 56 -22.71 -2.10 -4.89
C ALA A 56 -23.26 -3.16 -3.90
N ALA A 57 -22.63 -4.33 -3.82
CA ALA A 57 -23.02 -5.39 -2.89
C ALA A 57 -22.44 -5.22 -1.46
N THR A 58 -21.52 -4.25 -1.26
CA THR A 58 -20.85 -4.04 0.02
C THR A 58 -21.81 -3.38 1.03
N LYS A 59 -22.23 -4.13 2.06
CA LYS A 59 -23.18 -3.67 3.09
C LYS A 59 -22.55 -2.80 4.19
N ALA A 60 -21.28 -3.03 4.48
CA ALA A 60 -20.53 -2.31 5.50
C ALA A 60 -19.07 -2.15 5.06
N HIS A 61 -18.42 -1.07 5.48
CA HIS A 61 -17.03 -0.79 5.16
C HIS A 61 -16.32 -0.17 6.36
N ILE A 62 -15.00 -0.38 6.41
CA ILE A 62 -14.13 0.27 7.38
C ILE A 62 -13.30 1.31 6.64
N ARG A 63 -13.27 2.54 7.15
CA ARG A 63 -12.44 3.61 6.60
C ARG A 63 -11.14 3.70 7.35
N LEU A 64 -10.04 3.38 6.67
CA LEU A 64 -8.68 3.60 7.18
C LEU A 64 -8.13 4.91 6.59
N ARG A 65 -7.38 5.65 7.41
CA ARG A 65 -6.64 6.84 6.97
C ARG A 65 -5.24 6.77 7.56
N LEU A 66 -4.23 6.80 6.68
CA LEU A 66 -2.85 7.01 7.12
C LEU A 66 -2.62 8.51 7.24
N VAL A 67 -2.20 8.97 8.41
CA VAL A 67 -1.80 10.36 8.67
C VAL A 67 -0.34 10.35 9.05
N THR A 68 0.48 11.13 8.36
CA THR A 68 1.88 11.35 8.72
C THR A 68 1.99 12.65 9.50
N GLY A 69 2.46 12.57 10.75
CA GLY A 69 2.69 13.77 11.57
C GLY A 69 3.87 14.61 11.06
N PRO A 70 3.86 15.95 11.28
CA PRO A 70 5.03 16.79 11.02
C PRO A 70 6.16 16.34 11.96
N GLY A 71 7.17 15.68 11.40
CA GLY A 71 8.29 15.10 12.14
C GLY A 71 8.79 13.76 11.59
N CYS A 72 8.03 13.07 10.74
CA CYS A 72 8.44 11.74 10.24
C CYS A 72 8.95 11.72 8.77
N TYR A 73 9.01 12.87 8.09
CA TYR A 73 9.44 12.95 6.68
C TYR A 73 10.19 14.25 6.36
N THR A 74 11.36 14.50 6.96
CA THR A 74 12.26 15.52 6.41
C THR A 74 13.73 15.15 6.59
N ARG A 75 14.15 14.08 5.92
CA ARG A 75 15.55 13.96 5.46
C ARG A 75 15.64 13.22 4.13
N PHE A 76 14.98 13.78 3.13
CA PHE A 76 15.42 13.65 1.75
C PHE A 76 16.10 14.98 1.40
N SER A 77 17.37 15.12 1.79
CA SER A 77 18.25 16.08 1.11
C SER A 77 18.73 15.38 -0.16
N MET A 78 18.13 15.73 -1.29
CA MET A 78 18.79 15.56 -2.59
C MET A 78 19.52 16.88 -2.87
N LEU A 79 20.85 16.81 -2.81
CA LEU A 79 21.70 17.48 -3.79
C LEU A 79 21.41 16.87 -5.16
#